data_AF-A0A1S4DC39-F1
#
_entry.id   AF-A0A1S4DC39-F1
#
_cell.length_a   1.000
_cell.length_b   1.000
_cell.length_c   1.000
_cell.angle_alpha   90.00
_cell.angle_beta   90.00
_cell.angle_gamma   90.00
#
_symmetry.space_group_name_H-M   'P 1'
#
loop_
_entity.id
_entity.type
_entity.pdbx_description
1 polymer ?
#
loop_
_entity_poly.entity_id
_entity_poly.type
_entity_poly.pdbx_seq_one_letter_code
_entity_poly.pdbx_strand_id
1 'polypeptide(L)'
;MTGFRLAYGGAQEYFGITPDLTTLGKVIGGGLLVGAYGGRRDIMQMVAPAEPMYQARTLSGNPLAMTAGIHTLKRLKQPGAYEHLDKITSELIQGILDAGKKTGHAMCGGYISGMFGFFFTHGPVHNFSDAKK
;
A
#
# COMPACT_ATOMS: atom_id res chain seq x y z
N MET A 1 1.02 -1.53 -3.58
CA MET A 1 1.06 -0.25 -2.80
C MET A 1 0.79 -0.59 -1.35
N THR A 2 1.81 -0.86 -0.55
CA THR A 2 1.65 -1.66 0.68
C THR A 2 1.76 -0.89 2.00
N GLY A 3 2.49 0.24 2.04
CA GLY A 3 2.66 1.05 3.25
C GLY A 3 1.32 1.55 3.81
N PHE A 4 1.08 1.36 5.10
CA PHE A 4 -0.17 1.66 5.83
C PHE A 4 -1.46 1.05 5.26
N ARG A 5 -1.35 0.18 4.23
CA ARG A 5 -2.49 -0.46 3.55
C ARG A 5 -2.68 -1.91 3.96
N LEU A 6 -1.58 -2.65 4.13
CA LEU A 6 -1.64 -4.06 4.55
C LEU A 6 -1.86 -4.19 6.07
N ALA A 7 -1.06 -3.44 6.81
CA ALA A 7 -1.09 -3.28 8.25
C ALA A 7 -0.62 -1.86 8.57
N TYR A 8 -0.60 -1.47 9.84
CA TYR A 8 -0.14 -0.14 10.23
C TYR A 8 1.32 0.09 9.83
N GLY A 9 2.21 -0.86 10.11
CA GLY A 9 3.60 -0.90 9.63
C GLY A 9 3.76 -1.36 8.18
N GLY A 10 2.67 -1.47 7.41
CA GLY A 10 2.70 -1.88 6.01
C GLY A 10 3.18 -3.32 5.79
N ALA A 11 3.82 -3.57 4.65
CA ALA A 11 4.35 -4.89 4.31
C ALA A 11 5.44 -5.37 5.28
N GLN A 12 6.16 -4.46 5.93
CA GLN A 12 7.25 -4.79 6.84
C GLN A 12 6.72 -5.53 8.06
N GLU A 13 5.70 -4.96 8.71
CA GLU A 13 4.99 -5.59 9.82
C GLU A 13 4.28 -6.87 9.37
N TYR A 14 3.57 -6.81 8.24
CA TYR A 14 2.77 -7.94 7.76
C TYR A 14 3.61 -9.20 7.43
N PHE A 15 4.76 -9.03 6.79
CA PHE A 15 5.64 -10.13 6.39
C PHE A 15 6.82 -10.36 7.35
N GLY A 16 6.97 -9.55 8.41
CA GLY A 16 8.11 -9.65 9.33
C GLY A 16 9.46 -9.34 8.69
N ILE A 17 9.50 -8.42 7.72
CA ILE A 17 10.71 -8.04 6.98
C ILE A 17 11.19 -6.64 7.36
N THR A 18 12.51 -6.45 7.40
CA THR A 18 13.14 -5.14 7.65
C THR A 18 13.95 -4.71 6.43
N PRO A 19 13.52 -3.69 5.67
CA PRO A 19 14.26 -3.19 4.51
C PRO A 19 15.32 -2.17 4.92
N ASP A 20 16.38 -2.04 4.11
CA ASP A 20 17.35 -0.96 4.28
C ASP A 20 16.73 0.42 4.01
N LEU A 21 15.83 0.50 3.02
CA LEU A 21 15.12 1.71 2.63
C LEU A 21 13.66 1.40 2.27
N THR A 22 12.76 2.30 2.67
CA THR A 22 11.33 2.25 2.43
C THR A 22 10.91 3.49 1.66
N THR A 23 10.09 3.32 0.63
CA THR A 23 9.43 4.44 -0.07
C THR A 23 7.93 4.40 0.20
N LEU A 24 7.35 5.57 0.42
CA LEU A 24 5.96 5.76 0.78
C LEU A 24 5.36 6.89 -0.06
N GLY A 25 4.05 6.81 -0.25
CA GLY A 25 3.26 7.82 -0.93
C GLY A 25 1.79 7.51 -0.79
N LYS A 26 0.95 8.17 -1.58
CA LYS A 26 -0.50 7.91 -1.64
C LYS A 26 -1.17 8.11 -0.29
N VAL A 27 -1.43 7.02 0.45
CA VAL A 27 -2.22 7.04 1.70
C VAL A 27 -1.64 7.96 2.76
N ILE A 28 -0.31 8.10 2.81
CA ILE A 28 0.37 8.97 3.77
C ILE A 28 0.09 10.47 3.56
N GLY A 29 -0.53 10.85 2.45
CA GLY A 29 -0.89 12.24 2.15
C GLY A 29 -2.35 12.57 2.40
N GLY A 30 -3.17 11.58 2.81
CA GLY A 30 -4.60 11.78 3.01
C GLY A 30 -5.34 12.32 1.78
N GLY A 31 -4.90 11.92 0.57
CA GLY A 31 -5.44 12.40 -0.71
C GLY A 31 -4.68 13.57 -1.34
N LEU A 32 -3.71 14.14 -0.63
CA LEU A 32 -2.85 15.21 -1.14
C LEU A 32 -1.48 14.71 -1.59
N LEU A 33 -0.77 15.56 -2.33
CA LEU A 33 0.55 15.25 -2.87
C LEU A 33 1.56 15.06 -1.74
N VAL A 34 2.02 13.83 -1.57
CA VAL A 34 3.13 13.50 -0.69
C VAL A 34 3.88 12.28 -1.22
N GLY A 35 5.19 12.30 -1.01
CA GLY A 35 6.05 11.14 -1.07
C GLY A 35 7.02 11.23 0.10
N ALA A 36 7.41 10.08 0.64
CA ALA A 36 8.41 10.00 1.68
C ALA A 36 9.32 8.80 1.43
N TYR A 37 10.54 8.88 1.92
CA TYR A 37 11.39 7.71 2.09
C TYR A 37 12.02 7.76 3.47
N GLY A 38 12.38 6.58 3.97
CA GLY A 38 13.02 6.41 5.27
C GLY A 38 13.66 5.03 5.34
N GLY A 39 14.66 4.87 6.18
CA GLY A 39 15.42 3.63 6.23
C GLY A 39 16.40 3.62 7.37
N ARG A 40 17.42 2.79 7.24
CA ARG A 40 18.51 2.72 8.23
C ARG A 40 19.17 4.08 8.44
N ARG A 41 19.64 4.29 9.66
CA ARG A 41 20.23 5.56 10.08
C ARG A 41 21.46 5.94 9.26
N ASP A 42 22.36 4.99 9.01
CA ASP A 42 23.57 5.21 8.21
C ASP A 42 23.25 5.66 6.78
N ILE A 43 22.17 5.15 6.19
CA ILE A 43 21.69 5.60 4.88
C ILE A 43 21.06 7.00 4.98
N MET A 44 20.17 7.21 5.95
CA MET A 44 19.47 8.48 6.13
C MET A 44 20.40 9.63 6.54
N GLN A 45 21.53 9.32 7.17
CA GLN A 45 22.57 10.30 7.48
C GLN A 45 23.22 10.89 6.24
N MET A 46 23.16 10.23 5.07
CA MET A 46 23.67 10.78 3.81
C MET A 46 22.86 12.01 3.32
N VAL A 47 21.62 12.19 3.79
CA VAL A 47 20.72 13.27 3.36
C VAL A 47 21.15 14.61 3.97
N ALA A 48 21.22 15.65 3.15
CA ALA A 48 21.43 17.02 3.62
C ALA A 48 20.35 17.41 4.67
N PRO A 49 20.72 18.14 5.74
CA PRO A 49 21.99 18.84 5.95
C PRO A 49 23.09 18.01 6.61
N ALA A 50 22.86 16.72 6.92
CA ALA A 50 23.85 15.92 7.64
C ALA A 50 25.08 15.59 6.78
N GLU A 51 24.87 15.30 5.49
CA GLU A 51 25.88 14.84 4.52
C GLU A 51 25.50 15.33 3.11
N PRO A 52 26.31 15.12 2.04
CA PRO A 52 26.20 15.91 0.82
C PRO A 52 25.04 15.53 -0.11
N MET A 53 24.23 14.50 0.20
CA MET A 53 23.13 14.12 -0.68
C MET A 53 22.02 15.17 -0.61
N TYR A 54 21.99 16.05 -1.60
CA TYR A 54 21.00 17.11 -1.71
C TYR A 54 19.58 16.58 -1.88
N GLN A 55 18.68 17.02 -1.01
CA GLN A 55 17.25 16.80 -1.14
C GLN A 55 16.52 18.11 -0.86
N ALA A 56 15.90 18.68 -1.88
CA ALA A 56 15.03 19.85 -1.72
C ALA A 56 13.82 19.76 -2.65
N ARG A 57 12.69 20.30 -2.18
CA ARG A 57 11.47 20.44 -2.96
C ARG A 57 10.58 21.49 -2.32
N THR A 58 10.05 22.41 -3.12
CA THR A 58 9.24 23.56 -2.67
C THR A 58 8.06 23.19 -1.77
N LEU A 59 7.40 22.05 -2.04
CA LEU A 59 6.21 21.60 -1.32
C LEU A 59 6.48 20.43 -0.37
N SER A 60 7.75 20.08 -0.14
CA SER A 60 8.09 19.06 0.86
C SER A 60 7.64 19.50 2.24
N GLY A 61 6.91 18.62 2.94
CA GLY A 61 6.39 18.93 4.27
C GLY A 61 5.34 20.04 4.31
N ASN A 62 4.66 20.34 3.19
CA ASN A 62 3.63 21.39 3.19
C ASN A 62 2.54 21.10 4.26
N PRO A 63 2.13 22.10 5.07
CA PRO A 63 1.27 21.87 6.23
C PRO A 63 -0.06 21.21 5.92
N LEU A 64 -0.62 21.47 4.74
CA LEU A 64 -1.90 20.89 4.31
C LEU A 64 -1.79 19.38 4.12
N ALA A 65 -0.80 18.90 3.36
CA ALA A 65 -0.56 17.48 3.17
C ALA A 65 -0.14 16.79 4.47
N MET A 66 0.65 17.45 5.33
CA MET A 66 1.04 16.90 6.62
C MET A 66 -0.18 16.74 7.55
N THR A 67 -1.05 17.74 7.61
CA THR A 67 -2.28 17.67 8.42
C THR A 67 -3.21 16.56 7.93
N ALA A 68 -3.48 16.51 6.62
CA ALA A 68 -4.30 15.46 6.03
C ALA A 68 -3.71 14.05 6.29
N GLY A 69 -2.41 13.88 6.05
CA GLY A 69 -1.69 12.62 6.31
C GLY A 69 -1.77 12.18 7.76
N ILE A 70 -1.47 13.07 8.72
CA ILE A 70 -1.55 12.77 10.15
C ILE A 70 -2.95 12.31 10.55
N HIS A 71 -4.01 13.00 10.10
CA HIS A 71 -5.38 12.61 10.41
C HIS A 71 -5.78 11.28 9.75
N THR A 72 -5.32 11.01 8.53
CA THR A 72 -5.49 9.71 7.88
C THR A 72 -4.83 8.59 8.69
N LEU A 73 -3.57 8.76 9.11
CA LEU A 73 -2.86 7.75 9.90
C LEU A 73 -3.48 7.56 11.29
N LYS A 74 -3.98 8.62 11.93
CA LYS A 74 -4.73 8.52 13.20
C LYS A 74 -6.01 7.70 13.06
N ARG A 75 -6.71 7.83 11.92
CA ARG A 75 -7.91 7.02 11.61
C ARG A 75 -7.55 5.56 11.35
N LEU A 76 -6.48 5.30 10.58
CA LEU A 76 -6.02 3.94 10.31
C LEU A 76 -5.53 3.22 11.57
N LYS A 77 -5.05 3.96 12.58
CA LYS A 77 -4.62 3.39 13.87
C LYS A 77 -5.79 2.98 14.78
N GLN A 78 -7.02 3.34 14.46
CA GLN A 78 -8.17 2.97 15.30
C GLN A 78 -8.33 1.43 15.34
N PRO A 79 -8.64 0.84 16.49
CA PRO A 79 -8.90 -0.59 16.59
C PRO A 79 -10.00 -1.03 15.62
N GLY A 80 -9.82 -2.19 14.98
CA GLY A 80 -10.80 -2.71 14.02
C GLY A 80 -10.68 -2.14 12.61
N ALA A 81 -9.84 -1.12 12.37
CA ALA A 81 -9.75 -0.47 11.07
C ALA A 81 -9.25 -1.43 9.97
N TYR A 82 -8.21 -2.23 10.26
CA TYR A 82 -7.64 -3.17 9.31
C TYR A 82 -8.49 -4.44 9.18
N GLU A 83 -9.10 -4.90 10.27
CA GLU A 83 -10.03 -6.03 10.29
C GLU A 83 -11.27 -5.73 9.46
N HIS A 84 -11.82 -4.51 9.61
CA HIS A 84 -12.92 -4.05 8.78
C HIS A 84 -12.53 -3.99 7.30
N LEU A 85 -11.35 -3.45 7.00
CA LEU A 85 -10.84 -3.31 5.64
C LEU A 85 -10.61 -4.67 4.96
N ASP A 86 -10.07 -5.65 5.69
CA ASP A 86 -9.88 -7.01 5.22
C ASP A 86 -11.23 -7.69 4.94
N LYS A 87 -12.17 -7.59 5.90
CA LYS A 87 -13.53 -8.14 5.75
C LYS A 87 -14.21 -7.64 4.47
N ILE A 88 -14.34 -6.32 4.30
CA ILE A 88 -15.06 -5.75 3.15
C ILE A 88 -14.35 -6.07 1.82
N THR A 89 -13.03 -6.17 1.83
CA THR A 89 -12.25 -6.47 0.63
C THR A 89 -12.44 -7.93 0.23
N SER A 90 -12.44 -8.84 1.21
CA SER A 90 -12.69 -10.26 0.99
C SER A 90 -14.10 -10.52 0.46
N GLU A 91 -15.12 -9.87 1.03
CA GLU A 91 -16.51 -10.02 0.58
C GLU A 91 -16.68 -9.55 -0.87
N LEU A 92 -16.06 -8.41 -1.22
CA LEU A 92 -16.11 -7.85 -2.56
C LEU A 92 -15.47 -8.77 -3.61
N ILE A 93 -14.22 -9.18 -3.39
CA ILE A 93 -13.47 -9.97 -4.37
C ILE A 93 -14.06 -11.36 -4.54
N GLN A 94 -14.53 -12.01 -3.47
CA GLN A 94 -15.17 -13.31 -3.58
C GLN A 94 -16.51 -13.20 -4.30
N GLY A 95 -17.30 -12.16 -4.04
CA GLY A 95 -18.54 -11.90 -4.77
C GLY A 95 -18.31 -11.72 -6.28
N ILE A 96 -17.26 -10.99 -6.67
CA ILE A 96 -16.87 -10.80 -8.08
C ILE A 96 -16.46 -12.14 -8.72
N LEU A 97 -15.60 -12.92 -8.07
CA LEU A 97 -15.11 -14.19 -8.60
C LEU A 97 -16.24 -15.22 -8.74
N ASP A 98 -17.16 -15.27 -7.77
CA ASP A 98 -18.30 -16.18 -7.80
C ASP A 98 -19.31 -15.81 -8.89
N ALA A 99 -19.56 -14.50 -9.10
CA ALA A 99 -20.40 -14.03 -10.21
C ALA A 99 -19.80 -14.38 -11.57
N GLY A 100 -18.48 -14.23 -11.72
CA GLY A 100 -17.73 -14.65 -12.91
C GLY A 100 -17.89 -16.14 -13.22
N LYS A 101 -17.67 -16.99 -12.22
CA LYS A 101 -17.83 -18.44 -12.34
C LYS A 101 -19.27 -18.83 -12.73
N LYS A 102 -20.28 -18.22 -12.10
CA LYS A 102 -21.69 -18.50 -12.40
C LYS A 102 -22.10 -18.15 -13.83
N THR A 103 -21.43 -17.17 -14.42
CA THR A 103 -21.69 -16.72 -15.80
C THR A 103 -20.80 -17.43 -16.83
N GLY A 104 -20.00 -18.42 -16.41
CA GLY A 104 -19.15 -19.21 -17.30
C GLY A 104 -17.83 -18.54 -17.70
N HIS A 105 -17.44 -17.43 -17.07
CA HIS A 105 -16.18 -16.76 -17.35
C HIS A 105 -15.03 -17.40 -16.57
N ALA A 106 -13.91 -17.65 -17.26
CA ALA A 106 -12.66 -17.99 -16.60
C ALA A 106 -12.17 -16.77 -15.81
N MET A 107 -12.11 -16.89 -14.48
CA MET A 107 -11.64 -15.84 -13.61
C MET A 107 -10.80 -16.40 -12.47
N CYS A 108 -9.72 -15.69 -12.15
CA CYS A 108 -8.91 -15.92 -10.96
C CYS A 108 -8.53 -14.58 -10.33
N GLY A 109 -8.19 -14.61 -9.04
CA GLY A 109 -7.88 -13.39 -8.31
C GLY A 109 -7.75 -13.67 -6.83
N GLY A 110 -7.57 -12.60 -6.07
CA GLY A 110 -7.46 -12.69 -4.63
C GLY A 110 -7.29 -11.31 -4.01
N TYR A 111 -7.01 -11.33 -2.71
CA TYR A 111 -6.80 -10.14 -1.93
C TYR A 111 -5.77 -10.37 -0.84
N ILE A 112 -5.32 -9.27 -0.26
CA ILE A 112 -4.46 -9.22 0.90
C ILE A 112 -4.79 -7.93 1.66
N SER A 113 -5.42 -8.06 2.83
CA SER A 113 -5.95 -6.91 3.58
C SER A 113 -6.81 -6.06 2.64
N GLY A 114 -6.61 -4.74 2.62
CA GLY A 114 -7.38 -3.85 1.76
C GLY A 114 -7.08 -3.94 0.26
N MET A 115 -6.12 -4.72 -0.23
CA MET A 115 -5.80 -4.78 -1.66
C MET A 115 -6.45 -6.01 -2.30
N PHE A 116 -7.05 -5.85 -3.48
CA PHE A 116 -7.57 -6.97 -4.27
C PHE A 116 -7.25 -6.80 -5.74
N GLY A 117 -7.35 -7.89 -6.49
CA GLY A 117 -7.23 -7.90 -7.94
C GLY A 117 -7.75 -9.21 -8.53
N PHE A 118 -8.15 -9.18 -9.79
CA PHE A 118 -8.61 -10.35 -10.53
C PHE A 118 -8.24 -10.22 -12.01
N PHE A 119 -8.28 -11.35 -12.72
CA PHE A 119 -7.98 -11.49 -14.13
C PHE A 119 -9.02 -12.38 -14.80
N PHE A 120 -9.38 -12.07 -16.04
CA PHE A 120 -10.26 -12.89 -16.88
C PHE A 120 -9.48 -14.01 -17.58
N THR A 121 -8.91 -14.91 -16.78
CA THR A 121 -8.14 -16.05 -17.27
C THR A 121 -8.17 -17.19 -16.26
N HIS A 122 -7.81 -18.39 -16.70
CA HIS A 122 -7.58 -19.51 -15.79
C HIS A 122 -6.33 -19.25 -14.95
N GLY A 123 -6.46 -19.39 -13.62
CA GLY A 123 -5.38 -19.11 -12.68
C GLY A 123 -4.50 -20.33 -12.33
N PRO A 124 -3.47 -20.12 -11.50
CA PRO A 124 -3.08 -18.85 -10.88
C PRO A 124 -2.23 -17.93 -11.78
N VAL A 125 -2.34 -16.61 -11.57
CA VAL A 125 -1.49 -15.58 -12.19
C VAL A 125 -0.38 -15.20 -11.19
N HIS A 126 0.87 -15.52 -11.51
CA HIS A 126 2.01 -15.26 -10.61
C HIS A 126 2.91 -14.11 -11.09
N ASN A 127 2.82 -13.74 -12.36
CA ASN A 127 3.67 -12.74 -12.98
C ASN A 127 2.94 -12.05 -14.14
N PHE A 128 3.58 -11.04 -14.73
CA PHE A 128 3.01 -10.28 -15.85
C PHE A 128 2.75 -11.15 -17.08
N SER A 129 3.61 -12.14 -17.36
CA SER A 129 3.44 -13.03 -18.52
C SER A 129 2.22 -13.93 -18.39
N ASP A 130 1.84 -14.34 -17.18
CA ASP A 130 0.59 -15.07 -16.94
C ASP A 130 -0.63 -14.16 -17.13
N ALA A 131 -0.53 -12.90 -16.70
CA ALA A 131 -1.62 -11.93 -16.81
C ALA A 131 -1.91 -11.46 -18.25
N LYS A 132 -0.94 -11.61 -19.16
CA LYS A 132 -1.03 -11.13 -20.55
C LYS A 132 -1.70 -12.13 -21.51
N LYS A 133 -1.82 -13.40 -21.11
CA LYS A 133 -2.45 -14.46 -21.90
C LYS A 133 -3.96 -14.28 -21.94
#